data_AF-A0A3N5EZU0-F1
#
_entry.id   AF-A0A3N5EZU0-F1
#
_cell.length_a   1.000
_cell.length_b   1.000
_cell.length_c   1.000
_cell.angle_alpha   90.00
_cell.angle_beta   90.00
_cell.angle_gamma   90.00
#
_symmetry.space_group_name_H-M   'P 1'
#
loop_
_entity.id
_entity.type
_entity.pdbx_description
1 polymer ?
#
loop_
_entity_poly.entity_id
_entity_poly.type
_entity_poly.pdbx_seq_one_letter_code
_entity_poly.pdbx_strand_id
1 'polypeptide(L)'
;MKPTAQNSLVEELAGAIATVMVFADSEEIGRARSSRYIARQHWEIVEVKRVLRMCPKQIANLQKNFQVLYQKAEQFGIAAQFDGWPRHDRHVPRPTWL
;
A
#
# COMPACT_ATOMS: atom_id res chain seq x y z
N MET A 1 -2.16 6.48 -3.96
CA MET A 1 -0.75 6.66 -4.39
C MET A 1 -0.65 6.33 -5.87
N LYS A 2 0.38 6.84 -6.54
CA LYS A 2 0.64 6.59 -7.96
C LYS A 2 2.06 6.01 -8.15
N PRO A 3 2.28 5.13 -9.14
CA PRO A 3 3.62 4.66 -9.45
C PRO A 3 4.48 5.83 -9.95
N THR A 4 5.76 5.86 -9.59
CA THR A 4 6.72 6.76 -10.26
C THR A 4 7.19 6.15 -11.57
N ALA A 5 7.92 6.91 -12.39
CA ALA A 5 8.51 6.41 -13.63
C ALA A 5 9.49 5.23 -13.45
N GLN A 6 9.97 4.99 -12.21
CA GLN A 6 10.88 3.89 -11.87
C GLN A 6 10.14 2.65 -11.36
N ASN A 7 8.82 2.72 -11.19
CA ASN A 7 8.03 1.60 -10.72
C ASN A 7 7.89 0.56 -11.84
N SER A 8 8.16 -0.71 -11.54
CA SER A 8 8.00 -1.79 -12.52
C SER A 8 6.56 -1.96 -13.03
N LEU A 9 5.57 -1.44 -12.29
CA LEU A 9 4.14 -1.52 -12.62
C LEU A 9 3.60 -0.20 -13.21
N VAL A 10 4.45 0.76 -13.59
CA VAL A 10 4.03 2.09 -14.05
C VAL A 10 3.15 2.06 -15.31
N GLU A 11 3.34 1.08 -16.19
CA GLU A 11 2.51 0.90 -17.39
C GLU A 11 1.20 0.16 -17.12
N GLU A 12 1.13 -0.60 -16.02
CA GLU A 12 -0.01 -1.47 -15.71
C GLU A 12 -1.00 -0.79 -14.77
N LEU A 13 -0.52 -0.06 -13.76
CA LEU A 13 -1.32 0.49 -12.68
C LEU A 13 -1.49 2.00 -12.80
N ALA A 14 -2.73 2.48 -12.69
CA ALA A 14 -3.00 3.91 -12.54
C ALA A 14 -2.74 4.39 -11.11
N GLY A 15 -2.84 3.49 -10.12
CA GLY A 15 -2.62 3.81 -8.73
C GLY A 15 -2.84 2.62 -7.81
N ALA A 16 -2.63 2.87 -6.52
CA ALA A 16 -2.88 1.89 -5.47
C ALA A 16 -3.28 2.57 -4.15
N ILE A 17 -3.85 1.79 -3.24
CA ILE A 17 -3.87 2.05 -1.81
C ILE A 17 -2.84 1.13 -1.18
N ALA A 18 -1.94 1.68 -0.36
CA ALA A 18 -1.10 0.84 0.49
C ALA A 18 -1.63 0.84 1.93
N THR A 19 -1.79 -0.35 2.48
CA THR A 19 -1.88 -0.51 3.93
C THR A 19 -0.51 -0.87 4.45
N VAL A 20 0.04 -0.04 5.35
CA VAL A 20 1.35 -0.25 5.97
C VAL A 20 1.16 -0.50 7.45
N MET A 21 1.80 -1.54 7.96
CA MET A 21 1.95 -1.79 9.39
C MET A 21 3.41 -1.63 9.77
N VAL A 22 3.68 -0.85 10.81
CA VAL A 22 5.02 -0.52 11.26
C VAL A 22 5.05 -0.50 12.78
N PHE A 23 6.10 -1.09 13.35
CA PHE A 23 6.41 -0.98 14.77
C PHE A 23 7.28 0.26 14.96
N ALA A 24 6.80 1.21 15.76
CA ALA A 24 7.48 2.47 16.03
C ALA A 24 7.08 3.04 17.39
N ASP A 25 8.02 3.74 18.03
CA ASP A 25 7.85 4.32 19.36
C ASP A 25 6.96 5.57 19.35
N SER A 26 6.81 6.20 18.18
CA SER A 26 5.92 7.33 17.96
C SER A 26 5.30 7.29 16.57
N GLU A 27 4.20 8.01 16.41
CA GLU A 27 3.55 8.16 15.10
C GLU A 27 4.44 8.86 14.09
N GLU A 28 5.21 9.86 14.52
CA GLU A 28 6.15 10.58 13.65
C GLU A 28 7.20 9.63 13.06
N ILE A 29 7.82 8.80 13.92
CA ILE A 29 8.78 7.78 13.50
C ILE A 29 8.10 6.76 12.58
N GLY A 30 6.89 6.31 12.92
CA GLY A 30 6.13 5.36 12.11
C GLY A 30 5.82 5.90 10.73
N ARG A 31 5.41 7.18 10.63
CA ARG A 31 5.14 7.87 9.37
C ARG A 31 6.41 8.01 8.54
N ALA A 32 7.51 8.46 9.13
CA ALA A 32 8.79 8.60 8.43
C ALA A 32 9.29 7.25 7.88
N ARG A 33 9.23 6.17 8.69
CA ARG A 33 9.60 4.81 8.26
C ARG A 33 8.71 4.31 7.13
N SER A 34 7.39 4.49 7.26
CA SER A 34 6.41 4.08 6.25
C SER A 34 6.63 4.81 4.92
N SER A 35 6.79 6.14 4.96
CA SER A 35 7.04 6.94 3.75
C SER A 35 8.32 6.52 3.04
N ARG A 36 9.41 6.29 3.79
CA ARG A 36 10.68 5.80 3.21
C ARG A 36 10.53 4.40 2.62
N TYR A 37 9.78 3.52 3.28
CA TYR A 37 9.53 2.16 2.79
C TYR A 37 8.77 2.18 1.47
N ILE A 38 7.70 2.98 1.37
CA ILE A 38 6.92 3.13 0.13
C ILE A 38 7.75 3.78 -0.99
N ALA A 39 8.52 4.82 -0.67
CA ALA A 39 9.37 5.51 -1.67
C ALA A 39 10.44 4.58 -2.27
N ARG A 40 11.02 3.67 -1.48
CA ARG A 40 11.97 2.64 -1.96
C ARG A 40 11.35 1.64 -2.93
N GLN A 41 10.03 1.53 -2.94
CA GLN A 41 9.27 0.70 -3.88
C GLN A 41 8.81 1.51 -5.10
N HIS A 42 9.37 2.71 -5.31
CA HIS A 42 9.06 3.60 -6.43
C HIS A 42 7.57 4.01 -6.50
N TRP A 43 6.95 4.22 -5.34
CA TRP A 43 5.59 4.76 -5.23
C TRP A 43 5.61 6.18 -4.69
N GLU A 44 4.80 7.05 -5.30
CA GLU A 44 4.57 8.42 -4.81
C GLU A 44 3.29 8.46 -3.96
N ILE A 45 3.44 8.87 -2.71
CA ILE A 45 2.32 9.06 -1.79
C ILE A 45 1.63 10.38 -2.14
N VAL A 46 0.46 10.27 -2.76
CA VAL A 46 -0.40 11.43 -3.10
C VAL A 46 -1.19 11.91 -1.87
N GLU A 47 -1.63 10.98 -1.03
CA GLU A 47 -2.48 11.28 0.13
C GLU A 47 -2.38 10.17 1.18
N VAL A 48 -2.47 10.54 2.45
CA VAL A 48 -2.57 9.60 3.58
C VAL A 48 -4.02 9.58 4.06
N LYS A 49 -4.72 8.45 3.84
CA LYS A 49 -6.15 8.32 4.16
C LYS A 49 -6.45 8.21 5.66
N ARG A 50 -5.61 7.46 6.40
CA ARG A 50 -5.79 7.23 7.84
C ARG A 50 -4.48 6.84 8.49
N VAL A 51 -4.35 7.16 9.77
CA VAL A 51 -3.27 6.68 10.64
C VAL A 51 -3.91 6.17 11.92
N LEU A 52 -3.56 4.94 12.31
CA LEU A 52 -4.13 4.26 13.46
C LEU A 52 -3.00 3.75 14.34
N ARG A 53 -3.08 4.01 15.64
CA ARG A 53 -2.30 3.29 16.65
C ARG A 53 -3.13 2.11 17.12
N MET A 54 -2.53 0.93 17.14
CA MET A 54 -3.22 -0.31 17.51
C MET A 54 -2.57 -0.90 18.75
N CYS A 55 -3.39 -1.34 19.70
CA CYS A 55 -2.95 -2.14 20.83
C CYS A 55 -3.07 -3.65 20.52
N PRO A 56 -2.38 -4.53 21.27
CA PRO A 56 -2.43 -5.97 21.05
C PRO A 56 -3.85 -6.56 20.99
N LYS A 57 -4.77 -6.06 21.82
CA LYS A 57 -6.18 -6.51 21.83
C LYS A 57 -6.92 -6.21 20.53
N GLN A 58 -6.61 -5.09 19.88
CA GLN A 58 -7.21 -4.73 18.59
C GLN A 58 -6.64 -5.59 17.46
N ILE A 59 -5.36 -5.94 17.54
CA ILE A 59 -4.68 -6.80 16.56
C ILE A 59 -5.32 -8.19 16.49
N ALA A 60 -5.67 -8.77 17.65
CA ALA A 60 -6.33 -10.07 17.72
C ALA A 60 -7.66 -10.14 16.94
N ASN A 61 -8.34 -9.00 16.79
CA ASN A 61 -9.64 -8.89 16.12
C ASN A 61 -9.52 -8.41 14.66
N LEU A 62 -8.31 -8.30 14.11
CA LEU A 62 -8.12 -7.91 12.72
C LEU A 62 -8.65 -8.98 11.76
N GLN A 63 -9.11 -8.55 10.59
CA GLN A 63 -9.41 -9.47 9.49
C GLN A 63 -8.14 -10.23 9.06
N LYS A 64 -8.32 -11.44 8.53
CA LYS A 64 -7.23 -12.39 8.25
C LYS A 64 -6.10 -11.81 7.37
N ASN A 65 -6.44 -11.02 6.36
CA ASN A 65 -5.46 -10.32 5.52
C ASN A 65 -4.57 -9.36 6.33
N PHE A 66 -5.16 -8.59 7.24
CA PHE A 66 -4.42 -7.70 8.13
C PHE A 66 -3.64 -8.44 9.21
N GLN A 67 -4.09 -9.61 9.66
CA GLN A 67 -3.31 -10.48 10.56
C GLN A 67 -2.03 -10.98 9.89
N VAL A 68 -2.11 -11.43 8.62
CA VAL A 68 -0.93 -11.85 7.85
C VAL A 68 0.03 -10.67 7.66
N LEU A 69 -0.49 -9.48 7.37
CA LEU A 69 0.33 -8.27 7.26
C LEU A 69 1.01 -7.92 8.59
N TYR A 70 0.29 -8.06 9.71
CA TYR A 70 0.82 -7.85 11.05
C TYR A 70 1.97 -8.82 11.36
N GLN A 71 1.80 -10.12 11.10
CA GLN A 71 2.84 -11.13 11.34
C GLN A 71 4.11 -10.84 10.54
N LYS A 72 3.98 -10.38 9.29
CA LYS A 72 5.14 -9.93 8.50
C LYS A 72 5.80 -8.70 9.13
N ALA A 73 5.01 -7.72 9.57
CA ALA A 73 5.54 -6.53 10.22
C ALA A 73 6.21 -6.86 11.56
N GLU A 74 5.75 -7.88 12.28
CA GLU A 74 6.37 -8.35 13.52
C GLU A 74 7.77 -8.92 13.27
N GLN A 75 7.95 -9.66 12.17
CA GLN A 75 9.25 -10.24 11.80
C GLN A 75 10.27 -9.21 11.29
N PHE A 76 9.81 -8.24 10.49
CA PHE A 76 10.70 -7.30 9.78
C PHE A 76 10.65 -5.87 10.31
N GLY A 77 9.83 -5.59 11.32
CA GLY A 77 9.54 -4.26 11.87
C GLY A 77 8.59 -3.41 11.02
N ILE A 78 8.37 -3.76 9.75
CA ILE A 78 7.46 -3.10 8.82
C ILE A 78 7.00 -4.05 7.72
N ALA A 79 5.75 -3.93 7.29
CA ALA A 79 5.23 -4.59 6.10
C ALA A 79 4.17 -3.73 5.41
N ALA A 80 3.99 -3.93 4.11
CA ALA A 80 2.95 -3.26 3.33
C ALA A 80 2.22 -4.23 2.40
N GLN A 81 0.93 -3.98 2.21
CA GLN A 81 0.11 -4.55 1.15
C GLN A 81 -0.30 -3.42 0.20
N PHE A 82 -0.20 -3.65 -1.10
CA PHE A 82 -0.56 -2.69 -2.15
C PHE A 82 -1.75 -3.24 -2.94
N ASP A 83 -2.87 -2.54 -2.86
CA ASP A 83 -4.09 -2.86 -3.59
C ASP A 83 -4.21 -1.88 -4.76
N GLY A 84 -3.69 -2.32 -5.92
CA GLY A 84 -3.60 -1.53 -7.15
C GLY A 84 -4.82 -1.64 -8.06
N TRP A 85 -5.04 -0.63 -8.90
CA TRP A 85 -6.03 -0.67 -9.99
C TRP A 85 -5.40 -0.34 -11.34
N PRO A 86 -5.88 -0.97 -12.42
CA PRO A 86 -5.26 -0.86 -13.73
C PRO A 86 -5.45 0.51 -14.35
N ARG A 87 -4.52 0.89 -15.23
CA ARG A 87 -4.68 2.03 -16.12
C ARG A 87 -5.82 1.75 -17.11
N HIS A 88 -6.76 2.69 -17.23
CA HIS A 88 -7.92 2.56 -18.12
C HIS A 88 -7.55 2.83 -19.59
N ASP A 89 -6.50 2.21 -20.11
CA ASP A 89 -6.02 2.45 -21.48
C ASP A 89 -6.18 1.24 -22.42
N ARG A 90 -6.82 0.15 -21.96
CA ARG A 90 -7.33 -0.86 -22.88
C ARG A 90 -8.71 -0.43 -23.38
N HIS A 91 -8.70 0.52 -24.31
CA HIS A 91 -9.76 0.66 -25.29
C HIS A 91 -9.84 -0.69 -26.02
N VAL A 92 -10.71 -1.60 -25.57
CA VAL A 92 -11.15 -2.70 -26.42
C VAL A 92 -12.01 -2.01 -27.48
N PRO A 93 -11.62 -1.97 -28.76
CA PRO A 93 -12.55 -1.50 -29.77
C PRO A 93 -13.77 -2.40 -29.67
N ARG A 94 -14.96 -1.81 -29.46
CA ARG A 94 -16.20 -2.57 -29.63
C ARG A 94 -16.13 -3.19 -31.03
N PRO A 95 -16.39 -4.49 -31.20
CA PRO A 95 -16.54 -5.03 -32.54
C PRO A 95 -17.69 -4.27 -33.21
N THR A 96 -17.37 -3.49 -34.23
CA THR A 96 -18.34 -2.93 -35.15
C THR A 96 -18.92 -4.09 -35.93
N TRP A 97 -20.04 -4.62 -35.43
CA TRP A 97 -21.01 -5.29 -36.27
C TRP A 97 -22.04 -4.23 -36.66
N LEU A 98 -22.28 -4.15 -37.98
CA LEU A 98 -23.14 -3.23 -38.74
C LEU A 98 -22.40 -2.02 -39.32
#